data_AF-A0A5T5VXV2-F1
#
_entry.id   AF-A0A5T5VXV2-F1
#
_cell.length_a   1.000
_cell.length_b   1.000
_cell.length_c   1.000
_cell.angle_alpha   90.00
_cell.angle_beta   90.00
_cell.angle_gamma   90.00
#
_symmetry.space_group_name_H-M   'P 1'
#
loop_
_entity.id
_entity.type
_entity.pdbx_description
1 polymer ?
#
loop_
_entity_poly.entity_id
_entity_poly.type
_entity_poly.pdbx_seq_one_letter_code
_entity_poly.pdbx_strand_id
1 'polypeptide(L)' 'MTEYMLGKVKFAVKWYGYSNEHYPAGRAVHRDELFIELTDLGIKAANKDMEADFYEISMLLDRLEKGEELDLSSLPEVAA' A
#
# COMPACT_ATOMS: atom_id res chain seq x y z
N MET A 1 5.11 7.38 8.71
CA MET A 1 4.16 6.32 9.13
C MET A 1 4.36 5.88 10.57
N THR A 2 3.28 5.55 11.30
CA THR A 2 3.31 4.71 12.50
C THR A 2 3.75 3.28 12.18
N GLU A 3 4.32 2.58 13.17
CA GLU A 3 4.78 1.19 13.01
C GLU A 3 3.63 0.25 12.59
N TYR A 4 2.44 0.44 13.16
CA TYR A 4 1.26 -0.36 12.82
C TYR A 4 0.85 -0.20 11.36
N MET A 5 0.70 1.05 10.88
CA MET A 5 0.32 1.32 9.48
C MET A 5 1.39 0.81 8.53
N LEU A 6 2.67 1.02 8.85
CA LEU A 6 3.77 0.51 8.04
C LEU A 6 3.76 -1.02 7.95
N GLY A 7 3.48 -1.72 9.05
CA GLY A 7 3.34 -3.16 9.05
C GLY A 7 2.23 -3.64 8.13
N LYS A 8 1.09 -2.95 8.11
CA LYS A 8 -0.05 -3.26 7.23
C LYS A 8 0.26 -3.01 5.76
N VAL A 9 0.85 -1.85 5.43
CA VAL A 9 1.28 -1.53 4.06
C VAL A 9 2.32 -2.54 3.57
N LYS A 10 3.34 -2.85 4.37
CA LYS A 10 4.37 -3.86 4.02
C LYS A 10 3.77 -5.23 3.77
N PHE A 11 2.81 -5.65 4.59
CA PHE A 11 2.11 -6.91 4.39
C PHE A 11 1.34 -6.92 3.07
N ALA A 12 0.55 -5.89 2.78
CA ALA A 12 -0.22 -5.78 1.54
C ALA A 12 0.68 -5.83 0.29
N VAL A 13 1.79 -5.07 0.29
CA VAL A 13 2.75 -5.08 -0.82
C VAL A 13 3.45 -6.43 -0.99
N LYS A 14 3.84 -7.10 0.11
CA LYS A 14 4.40 -8.46 0.03
C LYS A 14 3.40 -9.46 -0.52
N TRP A 15 2.14 -9.37 -0.08
CA TRP A 15 1.07 -10.24 -0.55
C TRP A 15 0.81 -10.05 -2.04
N TYR A 16 0.76 -8.80 -2.51
CA TYR A 16 0.67 -8.48 -3.93
C TYR A 16 1.83 -9.09 -4.74
N GLY A 17 3.07 -8.90 -4.30
CA GLY A 17 4.25 -9.49 -4.95
C GLY A 17 4.19 -11.02 -5.02
N TYR A 18 3.89 -11.67 -3.89
CA TYR A 18 3.73 -13.12 -3.81
C TYR A 18 2.64 -13.64 -4.76
N SER A 19 1.48 -12.98 -4.78
CA SER A 19 0.34 -13.37 -5.62
C SER A 19 0.65 -13.22 -7.10
N ASN A 20 1.38 -12.18 -7.50
CA ASN A 20 1.80 -12.00 -8.88
C ASN A 20 2.88 -12.99 -9.34
N GLU A 21 3.77 -13.41 -8.44
CA GLU A 21 4.77 -14.43 -8.71
C GLU A 21 4.12 -15.80 -8.94
N HIS A 22 3.13 -16.15 -8.14
CA HIS A 22 2.51 -17.49 -8.16
C HIS A 22 1.30 -17.59 -9.09
N TYR A 23 0.61 -16.47 -9.35
CA TYR A 23 -0.62 -16.40 -10.13
C TYR A 23 -0.60 -15.20 -11.11
N PRO A 24 0.36 -15.13 -12.06
CA PRO A 24 0.57 -13.94 -12.90
C PRO A 24 -0.62 -13.57 -13.79
N ALA A 25 -1.48 -14.54 -14.14
CA ALA A 25 -2.71 -14.29 -14.90
C ALA A 25 -3.72 -13.40 -14.14
N GLY A 26 -3.60 -13.32 -12.81
CA GLY A 26 -4.45 -12.51 -11.93
C GLY A 26 -3.92 -11.10 -11.64
N ARG A 27 -2.83 -10.65 -12.28
CA ARG A 27 -2.15 -9.39 -11.90
C ARG A 27 -3.07 -8.17 -11.80
N ALA A 28 -3.99 -8.00 -12.74
CA ALA A 28 -4.95 -6.90 -12.70
C ALA A 28 -5.81 -6.96 -11.42
N VAL A 29 -6.33 -8.15 -11.10
CA VAL A 29 -7.14 -8.39 -9.89
C VAL A 29 -6.32 -8.14 -8.63
N HIS A 30 -5.08 -8.66 -8.54
CA HIS A 30 -4.25 -8.44 -7.36
C HIS A 30 -3.88 -6.97 -7.17
N ARG A 31 -3.74 -6.21 -8.27
CA ARG A 31 -3.49 -4.76 -8.19
C ARG A 31 -4.71 -4.03 -7.65
N ASP A 32 -5.91 -4.43 -8.06
CA ASP A 32 -7.16 -3.87 -7.53
C ASP A 32 -7.33 -4.22 -6.04
N GLU A 33 -6.99 -5.44 -5.62
CA GLU A 33 -6.96 -5.84 -4.21
C GLU A 33 -5.98 -4.98 -3.38
N LEU A 34 -4.77 -4.74 -3.90
CA LEU A 34 -3.79 -3.86 -3.25
C LEU A 34 -4.33 -2.42 -3.15
N PHE A 35 -4.94 -1.90 -4.21
CA PHE A 35 -5.53 -0.57 -4.22
C PHE A 35 -6.64 -0.42 -3.17
N ILE A 36 -7.50 -1.43 -3.04
CA ILE A 36 -8.57 -1.46 -2.04
C ILE A 36 -7.99 -1.47 -0.62
N GLU A 37 -7.01 -2.33 -0.35
CA GLU A 37 -6.39 -2.43 0.98
C GLU A 37 -5.71 -1.11 1.38
N LEU A 38 -4.96 -0.49 0.46
CA LEU A 38 -4.33 0.82 0.72
C LEU A 38 -5.38 1.92 0.93
N THR A 39 -6.48 1.91 0.17
CA THR A 39 -7.58 2.86 0.36
C THR A 39 -8.20 2.74 1.76
N ASP A 40 -8.46 1.51 2.22
CA ASP A 40 -9.00 1.27 3.56
C ASP A 40 -8.04 1.73 4.67
N LEU A 41 -6.72 1.50 4.50
CA LEU A 41 -5.71 2.03 5.42
C LEU A 41 -5.67 3.56 5.43
N GLY A 42 -5.80 4.20 4.26
CA GLY A 42 -5.88 5.66 4.14
C GLY A 42 -7.10 6.23 4.86
N ILE A 43 -8.28 5.64 4.68
CA ILE A 43 -9.51 6.02 5.39
C ILE A 43 -9.34 5.86 6.90
N LYS A 44 -8.72 4.75 7.36
CA LYS A 44 -8.43 4.53 8.78
C LYS A 44 -7.47 5.57 9.35
N ALA A 45 -6.47 6.00 8.57
CA ALA A 45 -5.55 7.05 8.97
C ALA A 45 -6.28 8.40 9.13
N ALA A 46 -7.08 8.77 8.12
CA ALA A 46 -7.88 10.00 8.15
C ALA A 46 -8.86 10.03 9.35
N ASN A 47 -9.57 8.94 9.60
CA ASN A 47 -10.52 8.83 10.72
C ASN A 47 -9.86 8.90 12.11
N LYS A 48 -8.53 8.75 12.20
CA LYS A 48 -7.75 8.80 13.44
C LYS A 48 -6.84 10.03 13.53
N ASP A 49 -7.04 11.01 12.66
CA ASP A 49 -6.20 12.21 12.55
C ASP A 49 -4.70 11.89 12.36
N MET A 50 -4.40 10.78 11.66
CA MET A 50 -3.03 10.32 11.37
C MET A 50 -2.55 10.90 10.03
N GLU A 51 -2.42 12.23 9.95
CA GLU A 51 -2.17 12.98 8.72
C GLU A 51 -0.93 12.50 7.94
N ALA A 52 0.18 12.20 8.64
CA ALA A 52 1.40 11.71 8.00
C ALA A 52 1.20 10.33 7.34
N ASP A 53 0.52 9.41 8.02
CA ASP A 53 0.18 8.10 7.47
C ASP A 53 -0.77 8.22 6.28
N PHE A 54 -1.79 9.09 6.38
CA PHE A 54 -2.72 9.36 5.29
C PHE A 54 -2.00 9.89 4.05
N TYR A 55 -1.10 10.86 4.22
CA TYR A 55 -0.33 11.44 3.14
C TYR A 55 0.57 10.39 2.45
N GLU A 56 1.30 9.60 3.24
CA GLU A 56 2.18 8.55 2.71
C GLU A 56 1.40 7.47 1.96
N ILE A 57 0.24 7.03 2.48
CA ILE A 57 -0.63 6.07 1.80
C ILE A 57 -1.22 6.66 0.52
N SER A 58 -1.60 7.93 0.53
CA SER A 58 -2.13 8.63 -0.65
C SER A 58 -1.09 8.69 -1.78
N MET A 59 0.19 8.87 -1.45
CA MET A 59 1.28 8.79 -2.44
C MET A 59 1.41 7.39 -3.05
N LEU A 60 1.23 6.33 -2.26
CA LEU A 60 1.27 4.96 -2.78
C LEU A 60 0.09 4.67 -3.72
N LEU A 61 -1.10 5.18 -3.39
CA LEU A 61 -2.28 5.08 -4.27
C LEU A 61 -2.06 5.81 -5.60
N ASP A 62 -1.55 7.04 -5.58
CA ASP A 62 -1.23 7.81 -6.80
C ASP A 62 -0.20 7.09 -7.69
N ARG A 63 0.84 6.48 -7.10
CA ARG A 63 1.81 5.66 -7.84
C ARG A 63 1.15 4.45 -8.49
N LEU A 64 0.28 3.74 -7.75
CA LEU A 64 -0.49 2.65 -8.33
C LEU A 64 -1.34 3.15 -9.49
N GLU A 65 -2.12 4.23 -9.34
CA GLU A 65 -2.96 4.81 -10.41
C GLU A 65 -2.18 5.11 -11.69
N LYS A 66 -0.93 5.58 -11.56
CA LYS A 66 0.00 5.82 -12.67
C LYS A 66 0.56 4.56 -13.33
N GLY A 67 0.26 3.39 -12.79
CA GLY A 67 0.71 2.09 -13.29
C GLY A 67 2.07 1.67 -12.74
N GLU A 68 2.58 2.32 -11.68
CA GLU A 68 3.82 1.91 -11.04
C GLU A 68 3.62 0.63 -10.23
N GLU A 69 4.61 -0.27 -10.28
CA GLU A 69 4.68 -1.42 -9.39
C GLU A 69 5.21 -0.96 -8.03
N LEU A 70 4.54 -1.35 -6.96
CA LEU A 70 5.00 -1.09 -5.59
C LEU A 70 5.83 -2.27 -5.08
N ASP A 71 7.01 -1.96 -4.55
CA ASP A 71 7.85 -2.90 -3.79
C ASP A 71 8.24 -2.32 -2.43
N LEU A 72 8.91 -3.13 -1.60
CA LEU A 72 9.32 -2.74 -0.25
C LEU A 72 10.37 -1.62 -0.21
N SER A 73 11.24 -1.53 -1.23
CA SER A 73 12.21 -0.44 -1.32
C SER A 73 11.58 0.89 -1.70
N SER A 74 10.39 0.84 -2.30
CA SER A 74 9.63 2.01 -2.71
C SER A 74 8.70 2.55 -1.61
N LEU A 75 8.66 1.89 -0.44
CA LEU A 75 7.85 2.32 0.69
C LEU A 75 8.55 3.44 1.48
N PRO A 76 7.79 4.44 1.99
CA PRO A 76 8.35 5.46 2.86
C PRO A 76 8.96 4.85 4.14
N GLU A 77 10.07 5.42 4.58
CA GLU A 77 10.72 5.04 5.83
C GLU A 77 9.95 5.60 7.05
N VAL A 78 10.10 4.95 8.21
CA VAL A 78 9.53 5.46 9.46
C VAL A 78 10.21 6.80 9.77
N ALA A 79 9.44 7.89 9.81
CA ALA A 79 9.88 9.10 10.49
C ALA A 79 9.98 8.78 11.99
N ALA A 80 11.21 8.67 12.48
CA ALA A 80 11.53 8.40 13.88
C ALA A 80 11.15 9.57 14.81
#